data_AF-A0A957P1J8-F1
#
_entry.id   AF-A0A957P1J8-F1
#
_cell.length_a   1.000
_cell.length_b   1.000
_cell.length_c   1.000
_cell.angle_alpha   90.00
_cell.angle_beta   90.00
_cell.angle_gamma   90.00
#
_symmetry.space_group_name_H-M   'P 1'
#
loop_
_entity.id
_entity.type
_entity.pdbx_description
1 polymer ?
#
loop_
_entity_poly.entity_id
_entity_poly.type
_entity_poly.pdbx_seq_one_letter_code
_entity_poly.pdbx_strand_id
1 'polypeptide(L)'
;LNWLRTDYALDDNSAWLVVDYVAGQLDHAGAISSDRAVLVELFDDPLGDPRMVVQAPFGGRVNGLWGLALAGALRERLGVEVEVQSSDEGILFRFPDSADYAEAADFPIEIVSQIGPQEARELILRELPNSAVFGAQFRQNAARALLLPSIGRGKRTPFWLQRLRAKDLLQIVREFEDFPIVAETYRDCLEEVMDLPHLEQVLAAIQAGTIQVAAFESAAPSPVAQGLMWRFTEFYMYEWDAPKAERQLQTLALNRDLLQDILQDVDLSDLLRSEAVQAVHERLQHTAPTSQARTMQELAALFQQLGDLSSSEVAMRTTADAAGWIAQLAGSGRIVQMEIPTAAGSQTRWVDAELAGEYAAAFALDPEGAPRTEQGIPRGAWNEQSSPLTGEAGKRLTSDEARRQILNRYLSQVGPVTVQAIRVRYDFPAEWLAAELQRQVEARQLVHGRFTPTPEKDA
;
A
#
# COMPACT_ATOMS: atom_id res chain seq x y z
N LEU A 1 -53.48 -0.51 -5.15
CA LEU A 1 -53.38 -1.69 -6.05
C LEU A 1 -53.88 -1.39 -7.46
N ASN A 2 -55.17 -1.09 -7.70
CA ASN A 2 -55.67 -0.86 -9.07
C ASN A 2 -54.90 0.23 -9.85
N TRP A 3 -54.56 1.34 -9.21
CA TRP A 3 -53.74 2.41 -9.80
C TRP A 3 -52.40 1.89 -10.36
N LEU A 4 -51.64 1.15 -9.54
CA LEU A 4 -50.36 0.54 -9.95
C LEU A 4 -50.50 -0.47 -11.10
N ARG A 5 -51.61 -1.21 -11.15
CA ARG A 5 -51.86 -2.18 -12.23
C ARG A 5 -52.19 -1.50 -13.55
N THR A 6 -53.02 -0.45 -13.51
CA THR A 6 -53.49 0.23 -14.72
C THR A 6 -52.44 1.17 -15.29
N ASP A 7 -51.83 2.00 -14.45
CA ASP A 7 -50.98 3.10 -14.92
C ASP A 7 -49.50 2.69 -15.06
N TYR A 8 -49.07 1.64 -14.36
CA TYR A 8 -47.69 1.14 -14.37
C TYR A 8 -47.56 -0.32 -14.82
N ALA A 9 -48.66 -0.96 -15.22
CA ALA A 9 -48.71 -2.34 -15.73
C ALA A 9 -48.07 -3.39 -14.79
N LEU A 10 -48.09 -3.14 -13.47
CA LEU A 10 -47.57 -4.10 -12.48
C LEU A 10 -48.52 -5.29 -12.32
N ASP A 11 -47.95 -6.49 -12.17
CA ASP A 11 -48.71 -7.67 -11.77
C ASP A 11 -49.14 -7.58 -10.29
N ASP A 12 -50.03 -8.48 -9.89
CA ASP A 12 -50.63 -8.47 -8.56
C ASP A 12 -49.59 -8.55 -7.43
N ASN A 13 -48.53 -9.35 -7.58
CA ASN A 13 -47.51 -9.50 -6.55
C ASN A 13 -46.61 -8.28 -6.50
N SER A 14 -46.16 -7.78 -7.65
CA SER A 14 -45.34 -6.56 -7.71
C SER A 14 -46.07 -5.33 -7.16
N ALA A 15 -47.36 -5.18 -7.50
CA ALA A 15 -48.19 -4.09 -6.97
C ALA A 15 -48.38 -4.19 -5.45
N TRP A 16 -48.50 -5.40 -4.91
CA TRP A 16 -48.56 -5.63 -3.47
C TRP A 16 -47.24 -5.30 -2.78
N LEU A 17 -46.10 -5.76 -3.32
CA LEU A 17 -44.78 -5.48 -2.76
C LEU A 17 -44.48 -3.97 -2.67
N VAL A 18 -44.84 -3.20 -3.71
CA VAL A 18 -44.67 -1.74 -3.68
C VAL A 18 -45.50 -1.10 -2.57
N VAL A 19 -46.76 -1.53 -2.42
CA VAL A 19 -47.64 -1.00 -1.36
C VAL A 19 -47.13 -1.38 0.01
N ASP A 20 -46.71 -2.63 0.19
CA ASP A 20 -46.17 -3.16 1.45
C ASP A 20 -44.88 -2.42 1.85
N TYR A 21 -43.97 -2.19 0.90
CA TYR A 21 -42.74 -1.43 1.12
C TYR A 21 -43.02 0.01 1.57
N VAL A 22 -43.91 0.72 0.86
CA VAL A 22 -44.26 2.11 1.20
C VAL A 22 -45.01 2.16 2.53
N ALA A 23 -45.95 1.24 2.77
CA ALA A 23 -46.65 1.15 4.05
C ALA A 23 -45.69 0.90 5.21
N GLY A 24 -44.75 -0.04 5.06
CA GLY A 24 -43.72 -0.31 6.06
C GLY A 24 -42.85 0.92 6.35
N GLN A 25 -42.51 1.71 5.33
CA GLN A 25 -41.76 2.96 5.54
C GLN A 25 -42.59 4.00 6.32
N LEU A 26 -43.87 4.17 5.96
CA LEU A 26 -44.77 5.09 6.64
C LEU A 26 -45.04 4.65 8.09
N ASP A 27 -45.15 3.36 8.35
CA ASP A 27 -45.33 2.83 9.70
C ASP A 27 -44.09 3.08 10.57
N HIS A 28 -42.89 3.08 9.98
CA HIS A 28 -41.63 3.27 10.69
C HIS A 28 -41.29 4.76 10.91
N ALA A 29 -41.37 5.57 9.86
CA ALA A 29 -40.87 6.93 9.82
C ALA A 29 -41.99 8.00 9.82
N GLY A 30 -43.25 7.61 9.63
CA GLY A 30 -44.38 8.53 9.42
C GLY A 30 -44.37 9.25 8.08
N ALA A 31 -43.32 9.05 7.26
CA ALA A 31 -43.09 9.70 5.99
C ALA A 31 -42.22 8.82 5.08
N ILE A 32 -42.15 9.17 3.79
CA ILE A 32 -41.24 8.57 2.81
C ILE A 32 -40.51 9.69 2.06
N SER A 33 -39.22 9.48 1.78
CA SER A 33 -38.43 10.44 1.02
C SER A 33 -39.00 10.65 -0.39
N SER A 34 -38.92 11.88 -0.88
CA SER A 34 -39.44 12.30 -2.19
C SER A 34 -38.62 13.46 -2.76
N ASP A 35 -39.02 14.00 -3.91
CA ASP A 35 -38.47 15.22 -4.49
C ASP A 35 -38.63 16.47 -3.58
N ARG A 36 -39.46 16.38 -2.52
CA ARG A 36 -39.77 17.49 -1.59
C ARG A 36 -39.47 17.17 -0.13
N ALA A 37 -39.03 15.96 0.18
CA ALA A 37 -38.77 15.53 1.54
C ALA A 37 -37.55 14.61 1.59
N VAL A 38 -36.57 15.02 2.37
CA VAL A 38 -35.39 14.22 2.74
C VAL A 38 -35.58 13.75 4.17
N LEU A 39 -35.33 12.46 4.40
CA LEU A 39 -35.40 11.89 5.74
C LEU A 39 -34.00 11.54 6.21
N VAL A 40 -33.69 11.86 7.46
CA VAL A 40 -32.45 11.45 8.12
C VAL A 40 -32.80 10.48 9.22
N GLU A 41 -32.32 9.26 9.11
CA GLU A 41 -32.60 8.17 10.02
C GLU A 41 -31.34 7.81 10.79
N LEU A 42 -31.48 7.72 12.11
CA LEU A 42 -30.45 7.19 13.01
C LEU A 42 -30.90 5.85 13.59
N PHE A 43 -29.99 4.89 13.63
CA PHE A 43 -30.17 3.60 14.27
C PHE A 43 -28.82 2.97 14.60
N ASP A 44 -28.82 2.04 15.55
CA ASP A 44 -27.65 1.23 15.85
C ASP A 44 -27.66 -0.06 15.04
N ASP A 45 -26.50 -0.49 14.58
CA ASP A 45 -26.36 -1.80 13.97
C ASP A 45 -26.37 -2.93 15.02
N PRO A 46 -26.38 -4.22 14.62
CA PRO A 46 -26.42 -5.33 15.57
C PRO A 46 -25.25 -5.40 16.56
N LEU A 47 -24.15 -4.69 16.31
CA LEU A 47 -22.99 -4.57 17.20
C LEU A 47 -23.07 -3.33 18.12
N GLY A 48 -24.07 -2.47 17.92
CA GLY A 48 -24.21 -1.21 18.65
C GLY A 48 -23.49 -0.03 18.00
N ASP A 49 -22.93 -0.19 16.79
CA ASP A 49 -22.31 0.94 16.10
C ASP A 49 -23.41 1.83 15.50
N PRO A 50 -23.36 3.16 15.72
CA PRO A 50 -24.35 4.06 15.15
C PRO A 50 -24.24 4.15 13.62
N ARG A 51 -25.39 4.28 12.98
CA ARG A 51 -25.55 4.46 11.53
C ARG A 51 -26.46 5.67 11.30
N MET A 52 -26.09 6.49 10.32
CA MET A 52 -26.94 7.58 9.83
C MET A 52 -27.24 7.35 8.36
N VAL A 53 -28.53 7.38 8.01
CA VAL A 53 -29.01 7.24 6.64
C VAL A 53 -29.71 8.53 6.23
N VAL A 54 -29.22 9.17 5.17
CA VAL A 54 -29.89 10.27 4.49
C VAL A 54 -30.66 9.69 3.30
N GLN A 55 -31.97 9.58 3.42
CA GLN A 55 -32.87 9.10 2.37
C GLN A 55 -33.18 10.23 1.40
N ALA A 56 -32.65 10.13 0.19
CA ALA A 56 -32.62 11.21 -0.79
C ALA A 56 -32.73 10.66 -2.22
N PRO A 57 -33.90 10.71 -2.87
CA PRO A 57 -34.13 10.11 -4.19
C PRO A 57 -33.65 11.02 -5.34
N PHE A 58 -32.46 11.62 -5.23
CA PHE A 58 -31.88 12.52 -6.23
C PHE A 58 -30.86 11.84 -7.16
N GLY A 59 -30.59 10.54 -6.97
CA GLY A 59 -29.68 9.78 -7.80
C GLY A 59 -28.23 9.81 -7.33
N GLY A 60 -27.45 8.77 -7.68
CA GLY A 60 -26.11 8.52 -7.14
C GLY A 60 -25.09 9.59 -7.51
N ARG A 61 -25.29 10.30 -8.63
CA ARG A 61 -24.45 11.43 -9.06
C ARG A 61 -24.58 12.64 -8.15
N VAL A 62 -25.79 12.90 -7.63
CA VAL A 62 -26.05 13.98 -6.66
C VAL A 62 -25.65 13.50 -5.27
N ASN A 63 -26.15 12.33 -4.86
CA ASN A 63 -25.91 11.76 -3.54
C ASN A 63 -24.44 11.44 -3.27
N GLY A 64 -23.64 11.12 -4.29
CA GLY A 64 -22.20 10.91 -4.12
C GLY A 64 -21.44 12.19 -3.82
N LEU A 65 -21.78 13.31 -4.46
CA LEU A 65 -21.20 14.62 -4.13
C LEU A 65 -21.69 15.12 -2.78
N TRP A 66 -22.98 14.95 -2.50
CA TRP A 66 -23.54 15.32 -1.20
C TRP A 66 -22.90 14.50 -0.08
N GLY A 67 -22.69 13.20 -0.29
CA GLY A 67 -21.99 12.32 0.65
C GLY A 67 -20.57 12.77 0.92
N LEU A 68 -19.82 13.21 -0.10
CA LEU A 68 -18.48 13.79 0.08
C LEU A 68 -18.52 15.07 0.91
N ALA A 69 -19.44 15.99 0.62
CA ALA A 69 -19.60 17.23 1.38
C ALA A 69 -19.93 16.95 2.85
N LEU A 70 -20.95 16.11 3.10
CA LEU A 70 -21.39 15.73 4.43
C LEU A 70 -20.28 14.99 5.20
N ALA A 71 -19.55 14.08 4.56
CA ALA A 71 -18.43 13.39 5.21
C ALA A 71 -17.33 14.37 5.63
N GLY A 72 -16.97 15.33 4.77
CA GLY A 72 -16.01 16.38 5.10
C GLY A 72 -16.45 17.25 6.27
N ALA A 73 -17.72 17.65 6.30
CA ALA A 73 -18.28 18.48 7.36
C ALA A 73 -18.45 17.71 8.69
N LEU A 74 -18.86 16.44 8.62
CA LEU A 74 -18.93 15.55 9.78
C LEU A 74 -17.54 15.35 10.39
N ARG A 75 -16.50 15.17 9.55
CA ARG A 75 -15.12 15.06 10.01
C ARG A 75 -14.65 16.34 10.72
N GLU A 76 -14.98 17.52 10.20
CA GLU A 76 -14.63 18.79 10.87
C GLU A 76 -15.34 18.95 12.22
N ARG A 77 -16.61 18.54 12.29
CA ARG A 77 -17.46 18.75 13.47
C ARG A 77 -17.21 17.72 14.57
N LEU A 78 -16.92 16.47 14.18
CA LEU A 78 -16.74 15.34 15.09
C LEU A 78 -15.25 14.98 15.28
N GLY A 79 -14.35 15.41 14.39
CA GLY A 79 -12.94 15.02 14.46
C GLY A 79 -12.69 13.53 14.17
N VAL A 80 -13.70 12.80 13.67
CA VAL A 80 -13.61 11.39 13.29
C VAL A 80 -13.79 11.21 11.79
N GLU A 81 -13.05 10.27 11.21
CA GLU A 81 -13.27 9.84 9.82
C GLU A 81 -14.52 8.97 9.75
N VAL A 82 -15.51 9.42 8.97
CA VAL A 82 -16.76 8.69 8.74
C VAL A 82 -16.66 7.90 7.45
N GLU A 83 -17.11 6.64 7.49
CA GLU A 83 -17.24 5.85 6.27
C GLU A 83 -18.55 6.21 5.58
N VAL A 84 -18.46 6.66 4.33
CA VAL A 84 -19.62 7.07 3.53
C VAL A 84 -19.83 6.12 2.36
N GLN A 85 -21.08 5.75 2.12
CA GLN A 85 -21.52 5.10 0.89
C GLN A 85 -22.77 5.80 0.34
N SER A 86 -22.77 6.11 -0.94
CA SER A 86 -23.89 6.74 -1.62
C SER A 86 -24.50 5.79 -2.65
N SER A 87 -25.81 5.91 -2.85
CA SER A 87 -26.56 5.24 -3.90
C SER A 87 -27.56 6.20 -4.55
N ASP A 88 -28.40 5.69 -5.46
CA ASP A 88 -29.48 6.49 -6.06
C ASP A 88 -30.57 6.92 -5.08
N GLU A 89 -30.72 6.17 -3.99
CA GLU A 89 -31.82 6.31 -3.02
C GLU A 89 -31.39 7.07 -1.76
N GLY A 90 -30.09 7.23 -1.53
CA GLY A 90 -29.60 7.93 -0.35
C GLY A 90 -28.12 7.73 -0.05
N ILE A 91 -27.74 8.14 1.16
CA ILE A 91 -26.37 8.16 1.66
C ILE A 91 -26.34 7.48 3.03
N LEU A 92 -25.47 6.50 3.20
CA LEU A 92 -25.22 5.80 4.45
C LEU A 92 -23.89 6.27 5.04
N PHE A 93 -23.91 6.62 6.31
CA PHE A 93 -22.74 6.93 7.12
C PHE A 93 -22.57 5.88 8.21
N ARG A 94 -21.36 5.34 8.30
CA ARG A 94 -20.90 4.49 9.39
C ARG A 94 -19.88 5.26 10.23
N PHE A 95 -20.08 5.22 11.54
CA PHE A 95 -19.22 5.86 12.53
C PHE A 95 -18.40 4.80 13.27
N PRO A 96 -17.16 5.10 13.65
CA PRO A 96 -16.33 4.17 14.43
C PRO A 96 -16.79 4.07 15.89
N ASP A 97 -16.65 2.87 16.48
CA ASP A 97 -17.02 2.44 17.85
C ASP A 97 -16.40 3.30 18.98
N SER A 98 -15.33 4.05 18.70
CA SER A 98 -14.61 4.87 19.70
C SER A 98 -15.16 6.29 19.87
N ALA A 99 -16.34 6.58 19.32
CA ALA A 99 -16.87 7.92 19.35
C ALA A 99 -17.73 8.08 20.61
N ASP A 100 -17.29 8.95 21.55
CA ASP A 100 -18.03 9.33 22.77
C ASP A 100 -19.37 10.07 22.48
N TYR A 101 -19.99 9.87 21.32
CA TYR A 101 -21.34 10.30 20.97
C TYR A 101 -22.34 9.27 21.49
N ALA A 102 -22.34 9.06 22.80
CA ALA A 102 -23.12 8.04 23.50
C ALA A 102 -24.65 8.33 23.52
N GLU A 103 -25.07 9.51 23.07
CA GLU A 103 -26.47 9.91 22.99
C GLU A 103 -26.78 10.49 21.60
N ALA A 104 -27.88 10.03 20.98
CA ALA A 104 -28.31 10.50 19.67
C ALA A 104 -28.58 12.03 19.60
N ALA A 105 -28.77 12.67 20.76
CA ALA A 105 -28.88 14.13 20.90
C ALA A 105 -27.62 14.91 20.49
N ASP A 106 -26.45 14.28 20.52
CA ASP A 106 -25.17 14.90 20.11
C ASP A 106 -24.81 14.64 18.65
N PHE A 107 -25.61 13.84 17.94
CA PHE A 107 -25.39 13.58 16.53
C PHE A 107 -25.73 14.82 15.70
N PRO A 108 -24.82 15.31 14.83
CA PRO A 108 -24.99 16.58 14.13
C PRO A 108 -25.93 16.43 12.92
N ILE A 109 -27.12 15.87 13.09
CA ILE A 109 -28.09 15.61 12.01
C ILE A 109 -28.43 16.89 11.24
N GLU A 110 -28.49 18.00 11.96
CA GLU A 110 -28.74 19.34 11.41
C GLU A 110 -27.74 19.74 10.31
N ILE A 111 -26.58 19.08 10.22
CA ILE A 111 -25.61 19.32 9.15
C ILE A 111 -26.22 19.09 7.76
N VAL A 112 -27.20 18.19 7.64
CA VAL A 112 -27.90 17.89 6.39
C VAL A 112 -28.77 19.07 5.93
N SER A 113 -29.32 19.84 6.86
CA SER A 113 -30.17 21.00 6.58
C SER A 113 -29.39 22.32 6.56
N GLN A 114 -28.26 22.39 7.27
CA GLN A 114 -27.46 23.62 7.45
C GLN A 114 -26.50 23.91 6.30
N ILE A 115 -25.92 22.87 5.69
CA ILE A 115 -24.91 23.06 4.63
C ILE A 115 -25.55 23.68 3.40
N GLY A 116 -25.05 24.85 3.03
CA GLY A 116 -25.46 25.55 1.82
C GLY A 116 -24.74 25.10 0.55
N PRO A 117 -25.23 25.51 -0.64
CA PRO A 117 -24.58 25.19 -1.92
C PRO A 117 -23.11 25.61 -1.99
N GLN A 118 -22.78 26.80 -1.49
CA GLN A 118 -21.41 27.33 -1.54
C GLN A 118 -20.46 26.54 -0.63
N GLU A 119 -20.89 26.27 0.60
CA GLU A 119 -20.13 25.48 1.57
C GLU A 119 -19.93 24.04 1.08
N ALA A 120 -20.99 23.41 0.55
CA ALA A 120 -20.89 22.08 -0.05
C ALA A 120 -19.88 22.05 -1.19
N ARG A 121 -19.88 23.07 -2.07
CA ARG A 121 -18.90 23.16 -3.17
C ARG A 121 -17.47 23.23 -2.65
N GLU A 122 -17.21 24.03 -1.63
CA GLU A 122 -15.88 24.15 -1.02
C GLU A 122 -15.42 22.83 -0.39
N LEU A 123 -16.30 22.17 0.36
CA LEU A 123 -16.05 20.83 0.92
C LEU A 123 -15.77 19.81 -0.18
N ILE A 124 -16.58 19.77 -1.24
CA ILE A 124 -16.40 18.87 -2.37
C ILE A 124 -15.05 19.11 -3.04
N LEU A 125 -14.69 20.35 -3.33
CA LEU A 125 -13.40 20.67 -3.98
C LEU A 125 -12.21 20.19 -3.14
N ARG A 126 -12.33 20.23 -1.81
CA ARG A 126 -11.30 19.75 -0.89
C ARG A 126 -11.25 18.22 -0.79
N GLU A 127 -12.41 17.55 -0.71
CA GLU A 127 -12.47 16.09 -0.51
C GLU A 127 -12.31 15.29 -1.80
N LEU A 128 -12.80 15.82 -2.93
CA LEU A 128 -12.86 15.12 -4.20
C LEU A 128 -11.51 14.53 -4.65
N PRO A 129 -10.35 15.22 -4.53
CA PRO A 129 -9.05 14.66 -4.91
C PRO A 129 -8.69 13.36 -4.19
N ASN A 130 -9.20 13.16 -2.98
CA ASN A 130 -8.94 11.98 -2.15
C ASN A 130 -9.94 10.84 -2.41
N SER A 131 -10.95 11.08 -3.26
CA SER A 131 -11.95 10.09 -3.61
C SER A 131 -11.46 9.07 -4.66
N ALA A 132 -12.08 7.89 -4.66
CA ALA A 132 -11.82 6.86 -5.66
C ALA A 132 -12.25 7.31 -7.07
N VAL A 133 -13.31 8.10 -7.19
CA VAL A 133 -13.80 8.62 -8.49
C VAL A 133 -12.78 9.55 -9.13
N PHE A 134 -12.17 10.44 -8.37
CA PHE A 134 -11.13 11.34 -8.88
C PHE A 134 -9.91 10.57 -9.36
N GLY A 135 -9.41 9.60 -8.58
CA GLY A 135 -8.28 8.77 -9.01
C GLY A 135 -8.59 7.94 -10.27
N ALA A 136 -9.83 7.46 -10.40
CA ALA A 136 -10.27 6.75 -11.61
C ALA A 136 -10.32 7.68 -12.82
N GLN A 137 -10.86 8.89 -12.66
CA GLN A 137 -11.01 9.85 -13.74
C GLN A 137 -9.67 10.46 -14.15
N PHE A 138 -8.80 10.76 -13.19
CA PHE A 138 -7.43 11.21 -13.45
C PHE A 138 -6.67 10.21 -14.32
N ARG A 139 -6.75 8.91 -14.00
CA ARG A 139 -6.14 7.86 -14.84
C ARG A 139 -6.68 7.88 -16.27
N GLN A 140 -7.99 8.03 -16.44
CA GLN A 140 -8.59 8.08 -17.77
C GLN A 140 -8.13 9.33 -18.54
N ASN A 141 -8.14 10.49 -17.91
CA ASN A 141 -7.67 11.75 -18.51
C ASN A 141 -6.19 11.68 -18.88
N ALA A 142 -5.33 11.23 -17.97
CA ALA A 142 -3.90 11.07 -18.21
C ALA A 142 -3.61 10.05 -19.33
N ALA A 143 -4.39 8.97 -19.41
CA ALA A 143 -4.29 7.99 -20.50
C ALA A 143 -4.71 8.59 -21.84
N ARG A 144 -5.82 9.34 -21.89
CA ARG A 144 -6.30 10.03 -23.10
C ARG A 144 -5.32 11.10 -23.58
N ALA A 145 -4.67 11.79 -22.65
CA ALA A 145 -3.63 12.78 -22.92
C ALA A 145 -2.26 12.17 -23.26
N LEU A 146 -2.13 10.83 -23.29
CA LEU A 146 -0.89 10.10 -23.59
C LEU A 146 0.27 10.42 -22.63
N LEU A 147 -0.04 10.83 -21.38
CA LEU A 147 0.95 11.15 -20.35
C LEU A 147 1.42 9.93 -19.57
N LEU A 148 0.62 8.86 -19.58
CA LEU A 148 1.01 7.61 -18.95
C LEU A 148 2.01 6.87 -19.85
N PRO A 149 3.22 6.53 -19.35
CA PRO A 149 4.20 5.79 -20.14
C PRO A 149 3.61 4.48 -20.68
N SER A 150 3.97 4.11 -21.91
CA SER A 150 3.60 2.82 -22.52
C SER A 150 4.74 1.79 -22.39
N ILE A 151 4.42 0.49 -22.40
CA ILE A 151 5.41 -0.61 -22.29
C ILE A 151 6.20 -0.82 -23.60
N GLY A 152 5.78 -0.21 -24.71
CA GLY A 152 6.49 -0.30 -25.99
C GLY A 152 5.57 -0.11 -27.19
N ARG A 153 6.12 -0.18 -28.41
CA ARG A 153 5.34 -0.01 -29.65
C ARG A 153 4.31 -1.13 -29.80
N GLY A 154 3.02 -0.76 -29.76
CA GLY A 154 1.89 -1.62 -30.16
C GLY A 154 1.30 -2.54 -29.08
N LYS A 155 1.78 -2.52 -27.83
CA LYS A 155 1.21 -3.33 -26.74
C LYS A 155 0.38 -2.48 -25.77
N ARG A 156 -0.81 -2.97 -25.40
CA ARG A 156 -1.64 -2.34 -24.36
C ARG A 156 -0.98 -2.53 -22.99
N THR A 157 -0.83 -1.45 -22.23
CA THR A 157 -0.38 -1.50 -20.83
C THR A 157 -1.44 -2.21 -19.98
N PRO A 158 -1.10 -3.24 -19.19
CA PRO A 158 -2.04 -3.88 -18.27
C PRO A 158 -2.70 -2.88 -17.31
N PHE A 159 -3.96 -3.11 -16.97
CA PHE A 159 -4.76 -2.16 -16.20
C PHE A 159 -4.17 -1.83 -14.82
N TRP A 160 -3.66 -2.83 -14.09
CA TRP A 160 -3.03 -2.61 -12.78
C TRP A 160 -1.83 -1.66 -12.86
N LEU A 161 -1.02 -1.78 -13.92
CA LEU A 161 0.15 -0.92 -14.13
C LEU A 161 -0.25 0.48 -14.57
N GLN A 162 -1.36 0.62 -15.31
CA GLN A 162 -1.96 1.94 -15.58
C GLN A 162 -2.44 2.61 -14.29
N ARG A 163 -3.05 1.84 -13.36
CA ARG A 163 -3.47 2.35 -12.06
C ARG A 163 -2.28 2.82 -11.23
N LEU A 164 -1.22 2.02 -11.15
CA LEU A 164 0.00 2.37 -10.42
C LEU A 164 0.63 3.65 -10.98
N ARG A 165 0.88 3.70 -12.30
CA ARG A 165 1.48 4.88 -12.95
C ARG A 165 0.63 6.14 -12.82
N ALA A 166 -0.69 6.03 -12.89
CA ALA A 166 -1.57 7.17 -12.69
C ALA A 166 -1.59 7.65 -11.24
N LYS A 167 -1.50 6.73 -10.26
CA LYS A 167 -1.35 7.10 -8.84
C LYS A 167 -0.04 7.85 -8.61
N ASP A 168 1.07 7.33 -9.12
CA ASP A 168 2.39 7.97 -9.00
C ASP A 168 2.39 9.36 -9.64
N LEU A 169 1.84 9.48 -10.85
CA LEU A 169 1.71 10.77 -11.54
C LEU A 169 0.86 11.74 -10.72
N LEU A 170 -0.31 11.31 -10.23
CA LEU A 170 -1.19 12.15 -9.43
C LEU A 170 -0.49 12.67 -8.17
N GLN A 171 0.29 11.81 -7.49
CA GLN A 171 1.04 12.21 -6.30
C GLN A 171 2.04 13.33 -6.58
N ILE A 172 2.71 13.30 -7.74
CA ILE A 172 3.66 14.35 -8.16
C ILE A 172 2.92 15.63 -8.58
N VAL A 173 1.84 15.51 -9.36
CA VAL A 173 1.19 16.69 -9.95
C VAL A 173 0.25 17.42 -8.99
N ARG A 174 -0.09 16.82 -7.84
CA ARG A 174 -0.93 17.44 -6.80
C ARG A 174 -0.36 18.76 -6.26
N GLU A 175 0.97 18.94 -6.32
CA GLU A 175 1.64 20.17 -5.90
C GLU A 175 1.49 21.32 -6.92
N PHE A 176 1.01 21.02 -8.13
CA PHE A 176 0.87 21.99 -9.21
C PHE A 176 -0.60 22.30 -9.47
N GLU A 177 -1.09 23.41 -8.92
CA GLU A 177 -2.49 23.84 -9.06
C GLU A 177 -2.93 24.01 -10.53
N ASP A 178 -2.00 24.42 -11.40
CA ASP A 178 -2.27 24.68 -12.83
C ASP A 178 -2.05 23.47 -13.74
N PHE A 179 -1.87 22.25 -13.20
CA PHE A 179 -1.64 21.09 -14.06
C PHE A 179 -2.91 20.78 -14.89
N PRO A 180 -2.86 20.85 -16.24
CA PRO A 180 -4.09 20.82 -17.05
C PRO A 180 -4.95 19.58 -16.85
N ILE A 181 -4.33 18.43 -16.57
CA ILE A 181 -5.06 17.18 -16.34
C ILE A 181 -5.74 17.15 -14.99
N VAL A 182 -5.19 17.83 -13.98
CA VAL A 182 -5.86 17.96 -12.67
C VAL A 182 -7.11 18.83 -12.84
N ALA A 183 -6.98 20.00 -13.46
CA ALA A 183 -8.12 20.88 -13.75
C ALA A 183 -9.20 20.19 -14.59
N GLU A 184 -8.80 19.49 -15.65
CA GLU A 184 -9.69 18.68 -16.47
C GLU A 184 -10.37 17.58 -15.65
N THR A 185 -9.66 16.95 -14.72
CA THR A 185 -10.23 15.91 -13.85
C THR A 185 -11.27 16.47 -12.89
N TYR A 186 -11.08 17.68 -12.35
CA TYR A 186 -12.11 18.34 -11.58
C TYR A 186 -13.37 18.59 -12.42
N ARG A 187 -13.23 19.21 -13.59
CA ARG A 187 -14.36 19.47 -14.50
C ARG A 187 -15.09 18.16 -14.85
N ASP A 188 -14.35 17.11 -15.20
CA ASP A 188 -14.90 15.81 -15.57
C ASP A 188 -15.62 15.12 -14.39
N CYS A 189 -15.07 15.19 -13.19
CA CYS A 189 -15.74 14.65 -12.01
C CYS A 189 -17.00 15.43 -11.66
N LEU A 190 -16.96 16.76 -11.65
CA LEU A 190 -18.05 17.61 -11.17
C LEU A 190 -19.23 17.70 -12.15
N GLU A 191 -18.97 17.63 -13.46
CA GLU A 191 -19.97 17.84 -14.50
C GLU A 191 -20.35 16.55 -15.26
N GLU A 192 -19.37 15.71 -15.64
CA GLU A 192 -19.63 14.55 -16.52
C GLU A 192 -19.89 13.26 -15.77
N VAL A 193 -19.19 13.02 -14.66
CA VAL A 193 -19.36 11.81 -13.85
C VAL A 193 -20.39 12.03 -12.75
N MET A 194 -20.33 13.17 -12.08
CA MET A 194 -21.25 13.57 -11.00
C MET A 194 -22.16 14.70 -11.48
N ASP A 195 -22.98 15.26 -10.59
CA ASP A 195 -23.92 16.33 -10.94
C ASP A 195 -23.91 17.43 -9.87
N LEU A 196 -22.84 18.23 -9.89
CA LEU A 196 -22.70 19.38 -8.98
C LEU A 196 -23.82 20.43 -9.19
N PRO A 197 -24.19 20.82 -10.43
CA PRO A 197 -25.25 21.80 -10.63
C PRO A 197 -26.60 21.38 -10.03
N HIS A 198 -26.96 20.10 -10.12
CA HIS A 198 -28.19 19.60 -9.51
C HIS A 198 -28.08 19.53 -7.98
N LEU A 199 -26.93 19.11 -7.43
CA LEU A 199 -26.71 19.17 -5.98
C LEU A 199 -26.91 20.59 -5.43
N GLU A 200 -26.38 21.60 -6.10
CA GLU A 200 -26.54 22.99 -5.68
C GLU A 200 -28.00 23.46 -5.70
N GLN A 201 -28.79 22.97 -6.67
CA GLN A 201 -30.23 23.22 -6.71
C GLN A 201 -30.95 22.55 -5.54
N VAL A 202 -30.61 21.29 -5.22
CA VAL A 202 -31.18 20.57 -4.08
C VAL A 202 -30.87 21.29 -2.77
N LEU A 203 -29.60 21.65 -2.54
CA LEU A 203 -29.19 22.36 -1.33
C LEU A 203 -29.84 23.75 -1.22
N ALA A 204 -29.96 24.48 -2.34
CA ALA A 204 -30.67 25.76 -2.35
C ALA A 204 -32.16 25.59 -2.03
N ALA A 205 -32.79 24.52 -2.53
CA ALA A 205 -34.18 24.22 -2.25
C ALA A 205 -34.42 23.77 -0.79
N ILE A 206 -33.44 23.09 -0.19
CA ILE A 206 -33.42 22.78 1.25
C ILE A 206 -33.34 24.08 2.07
N GLN A 207 -32.40 24.97 1.75
CA GLN A 207 -32.26 26.27 2.44
C GLN A 207 -33.50 27.15 2.29
N ALA A 208 -34.16 27.10 1.14
CA ALA A 208 -35.43 27.80 0.90
C ALA A 208 -36.64 27.14 1.59
N GLY A 209 -36.47 25.96 2.21
CA GLY A 209 -37.54 25.18 2.83
C GLY A 209 -38.53 24.55 1.84
N THR A 210 -38.21 24.54 0.55
CA THR A 210 -39.02 23.88 -0.49
C THR A 210 -38.85 22.37 -0.44
N ILE A 211 -37.64 21.90 -0.12
CA ILE A 211 -37.37 20.52 0.26
C ILE A 211 -37.25 20.50 1.78
N GLN A 212 -38.11 19.72 2.45
CA GLN A 212 -38.09 19.58 3.90
C GLN A 212 -37.10 18.49 4.30
N VAL A 213 -36.34 18.73 5.37
CA VAL A 213 -35.48 17.72 6.00
C VAL A 213 -36.10 17.36 7.33
N ALA A 214 -36.39 16.07 7.55
CA ALA A 214 -36.90 15.57 8.82
C ALA A 214 -35.99 14.47 9.35
N ALA A 215 -35.76 14.46 10.66
CA ALA A 215 -34.91 13.49 11.32
C ALA A 215 -35.74 12.59 12.24
N PHE A 216 -35.38 11.31 12.33
CA PHE A 216 -35.96 10.38 13.29
C PHE A 216 -34.97 9.31 13.71
N GLU A 217 -35.15 8.81 14.92
CA GLU A 217 -34.41 7.67 15.45
C GLU A 217 -35.27 6.41 15.37
N SER A 218 -34.63 5.28 15.12
CA SER A 218 -35.27 3.98 14.99
C SER A 218 -34.48 2.89 15.70
N ALA A 219 -35.18 1.95 16.31
CA ALA A 219 -34.56 0.81 17.00
C ALA A 219 -34.01 -0.25 16.02
N ALA A 220 -34.48 -0.23 14.78
CA ALA A 220 -34.05 -1.09 13.71
C ALA A 220 -34.20 -0.32 12.39
N PRO A 221 -33.37 -0.58 11.37
CA PRO A 221 -33.42 0.16 10.12
C PRO A 221 -34.79 0.05 9.43
N SER A 222 -35.30 1.16 8.93
CA SER A 222 -36.50 1.26 8.10
C SER A 222 -36.33 0.53 6.77
N PRO A 223 -37.41 0.19 6.04
CA PRO A 223 -37.31 -0.47 4.73
C PRO A 223 -36.34 0.20 3.74
N VAL A 224 -36.30 1.54 3.69
CA VAL A 224 -35.33 2.28 2.86
C VAL A 224 -33.90 2.10 3.37
N ALA A 225 -33.67 2.25 4.68
CA ALA A 225 -32.36 2.05 5.27
C ALA A 225 -31.85 0.61 5.09
N GLN A 226 -32.71 -0.40 5.22
CA GLN A 226 -32.39 -1.80 4.95
C GLN A 226 -31.93 -2.02 3.52
N GLY A 227 -32.60 -1.39 2.54
CA GLY A 227 -32.18 -1.45 1.13
C GLY A 227 -30.77 -0.88 0.92
N LEU A 228 -30.46 0.24 1.56
CA LEU A 228 -29.14 0.87 1.51
C LEU A 228 -28.07 0.02 2.22
N MET A 229 -28.38 -0.51 3.41
CA MET A 229 -27.49 -1.39 4.17
C MET A 229 -27.20 -2.71 3.44
N TRP A 230 -28.19 -3.25 2.71
CA TRP A 230 -27.97 -4.46 1.92
C TRP A 230 -26.93 -4.22 0.83
N ARG A 231 -27.02 -3.09 0.10
CA ARG A 231 -26.00 -2.70 -0.90
C ARG A 231 -24.64 -2.42 -0.26
N PHE A 232 -24.61 -1.89 0.96
CA PHE A 232 -23.38 -1.73 1.74
C PHE A 232 -22.76 -3.08 2.08
N THR A 233 -23.57 -4.02 2.56
CA THR A 233 -23.12 -5.36 2.95
C THR A 233 -22.62 -6.13 1.73
N GLU A 234 -23.29 -6.01 0.57
CA GLU A 234 -22.83 -6.60 -0.69
C GLU A 234 -21.42 -6.08 -1.06
N PHE A 235 -21.18 -4.78 -0.94
CA PHE A 235 -19.86 -4.20 -1.19
C PHE A 235 -18.77 -4.83 -0.31
N TYR A 236 -19.02 -5.02 0.99
CA TYR A 236 -18.05 -5.61 1.92
C TYR A 236 -17.94 -7.13 1.90
N MET A 237 -19.03 -7.83 1.60
CA MET A 237 -19.06 -9.30 1.55
C MET A 237 -18.32 -9.83 0.30
N TYR A 238 -18.23 -9.02 -0.76
CA TYR A 238 -17.57 -9.39 -2.01
C TYR A 238 -16.25 -8.65 -2.29
N GLU A 239 -15.90 -7.60 -1.53
CA GLU A 239 -14.50 -7.15 -1.41
C GLU A 239 -13.72 -8.19 -0.60
N TRP A 240 -13.16 -9.19 -1.29
CA TRP A 240 -12.27 -10.20 -0.74
C TRP A 240 -11.19 -9.57 0.16
N ASP A 241 -11.22 -9.86 1.47
CA ASP A 241 -10.16 -9.72 2.48
C ASP A 241 -9.03 -8.74 2.11
N ALA A 242 -9.40 -7.51 1.75
CA ALA A 242 -8.47 -6.39 1.60
C ALA A 242 -8.50 -5.69 2.95
N PRO A 243 -7.46 -5.80 3.78
CA PRO A 243 -7.52 -5.23 5.11
C PRO A 243 -7.79 -3.73 4.97
N LYS A 244 -8.87 -3.22 5.57
CA LYS A 244 -9.02 -1.76 5.80
C LYS A 244 -7.79 -1.19 6.52
N ALA A 245 -7.09 -2.04 7.28
CA ALA A 245 -5.78 -1.77 7.80
C ALA A 245 -4.80 -1.30 6.72
N GLU A 246 -4.84 -1.73 5.46
CA GLU A 246 -4.00 -1.16 4.39
C GLU A 246 -4.40 0.26 3.98
N ARG A 247 -5.68 0.66 4.09
CA ARG A 247 -6.10 2.06 3.88
C ARG A 247 -5.68 2.93 5.07
N GLN A 248 -5.91 2.47 6.30
CA GLN A 248 -5.39 3.14 7.51
C GLN A 248 -3.86 3.17 7.54
N LEU A 249 -3.17 2.11 7.11
CA LEU A 249 -1.72 2.06 6.96
C LEU A 249 -1.23 2.93 5.81
N GLN A 250 -2.04 3.18 4.77
CA GLN A 250 -1.74 4.15 3.70
C GLN A 250 -1.97 5.61 4.13
N THR A 251 -2.94 5.88 5.02
CA THR A 251 -3.11 7.20 5.66
C THR A 251 -2.05 7.43 6.75
N LEU A 252 -1.68 6.39 7.51
CA LEU A 252 -0.54 6.38 8.44
C LEU A 252 0.81 6.38 7.72
N ALA A 253 0.86 6.03 6.43
CA ALA A 253 2.05 6.20 5.60
C ALA A 253 2.30 7.68 5.24
N LEU A 254 1.35 8.58 5.51
CA LEU A 254 1.45 10.02 5.33
C LEU A 254 1.64 10.75 6.67
N ASN A 255 2.55 10.25 7.51
CA ASN A 255 3.44 11.15 8.26
C ASN A 255 4.60 10.37 8.88
N ARG A 256 5.58 10.01 8.05
CA ARG A 256 6.81 9.35 8.51
C ARG A 256 7.58 10.21 9.53
N ASP A 257 7.49 11.54 9.40
CA ASP A 257 8.14 12.50 10.29
C ASP A 257 7.39 12.59 11.64
N LEU A 258 6.06 12.54 11.65
CA LEU A 258 5.23 12.55 12.87
C LEU A 258 5.24 11.20 13.59
N LEU A 259 5.32 10.08 12.84
CA LEU A 259 5.61 8.76 13.39
C LEU A 259 7.03 8.70 13.96
N GLN A 260 8.03 9.35 13.36
CA GLN A 260 9.37 9.41 13.92
C GLN A 260 9.41 10.19 15.24
N ASP A 261 8.70 11.31 15.36
CA ASP A 261 8.62 12.08 16.61
C ASP A 261 7.82 11.36 17.71
N ILE A 262 6.78 10.58 17.36
CA ILE A 262 6.00 9.78 18.32
C ILE A 262 6.73 8.47 18.69
N LEU A 263 7.51 7.89 17.77
CA LEU A 263 8.27 6.65 17.99
C LEU A 263 9.65 6.88 18.64
N GLN A 264 10.06 8.13 18.93
CA GLN A 264 11.32 8.34 19.66
C GLN A 264 11.31 7.71 21.07
N ASP A 265 10.11 7.50 21.64
CA ASP A 265 9.92 6.91 22.98
C ASP A 265 9.45 5.45 22.98
N VAL A 266 9.27 4.81 21.82
CA VAL A 266 8.88 3.38 21.75
C VAL A 266 9.97 2.57 21.05
N ASP A 267 10.69 1.76 21.82
CA ASP A 267 11.70 0.83 21.32
C ASP A 267 10.99 -0.16 20.36
N LEU A 268 11.31 -0.13 19.06
CA LEU A 268 10.67 -0.99 18.04
C LEU A 268 10.77 -2.49 18.37
N SER A 269 11.72 -2.87 19.23
CA SER A 269 11.84 -4.20 19.81
C SER A 269 10.59 -4.67 20.56
N ASP A 270 9.81 -3.74 21.13
CA ASP A 270 8.66 -4.07 21.99
C ASP A 270 7.38 -4.30 21.16
N LEU A 271 7.36 -3.80 19.92
CA LEU A 271 6.26 -3.97 18.97
C LEU A 271 6.46 -5.19 18.06
N LEU A 272 7.68 -5.70 17.95
CA LEU A 272 8.04 -6.80 17.05
C LEU A 272 8.17 -8.11 17.82
N ARG A 273 7.34 -9.09 17.46
CA ARG A 273 7.46 -10.46 17.99
C ARG A 273 8.79 -11.08 17.55
N SER A 274 9.55 -11.63 18.50
CA SER A 274 10.87 -12.20 18.26
C SER A 274 10.84 -13.32 17.20
N GLU A 275 9.77 -14.12 17.20
CA GLU A 275 9.55 -15.24 16.29
C GLU A 275 9.31 -14.75 14.86
N ALA A 276 8.67 -13.60 14.69
CA ALA A 276 8.43 -13.00 13.38
C ALA A 276 9.74 -12.47 12.78
N VAL A 277 10.57 -11.80 13.58
CA VAL A 277 11.89 -11.31 13.15
C VAL A 277 12.78 -12.49 12.75
N GLN A 278 12.81 -13.54 13.57
CA GLN A 278 13.59 -14.75 13.28
C GLN A 278 13.10 -15.46 12.01
N ALA A 279 11.79 -15.65 11.83
CA ALA A 279 11.23 -16.28 10.65
C ALA A 279 11.54 -15.52 9.35
N VAL A 280 11.56 -14.18 9.40
CA VAL A 280 11.97 -13.35 8.25
C VAL A 280 13.48 -13.47 8.00
N HIS A 281 14.30 -13.42 9.05
CA HIS A 281 15.74 -13.59 8.96
C HIS A 281 16.12 -14.94 8.33
N GLU A 282 15.54 -16.04 8.81
CA GLU A 282 15.76 -17.39 8.25
C GLU A 282 15.33 -17.51 6.79
N ARG A 283 14.26 -16.80 6.41
CA ARG A 283 13.79 -16.77 5.02
C ARG A 283 14.79 -16.03 4.11
N LEU A 284 15.21 -14.82 4.51
CA LEU A 284 16.20 -14.01 3.77
C LEU A 284 17.57 -14.69 3.70
N GLN A 285 17.95 -15.41 4.76
CA GLN A 285 19.19 -16.18 4.79
C GLN A 285 19.10 -17.52 4.06
N HIS A 286 17.94 -17.88 3.50
CA HIS A 286 17.71 -19.16 2.83
C HIS A 286 17.98 -20.40 3.71
N THR A 287 17.87 -20.25 5.03
CA THR A 287 18.05 -21.35 6.00
C THR A 287 16.72 -22.00 6.38
N ALA A 288 15.59 -21.32 6.19
CA ALA A 288 14.26 -21.88 6.42
C ALA A 288 13.98 -23.04 5.42
N PRO A 289 13.29 -24.12 5.84
CA PRO A 289 13.01 -25.27 4.98
C PRO A 289 12.29 -24.92 3.66
N THR A 290 11.51 -23.82 3.65
CA THR A 290 10.78 -23.35 2.47
C THR A 290 11.63 -22.54 1.50
N SER A 291 12.80 -22.04 1.90
CA SER A 291 13.66 -21.15 1.09
C SER A 291 15.04 -21.72 0.75
N GLN A 292 15.41 -22.88 1.30
CA GLN A 292 16.64 -23.59 0.92
C GLN A 292 16.67 -23.94 -0.57
N ALA A 293 17.86 -23.89 -1.17
CA ALA A 293 18.08 -24.32 -2.55
C ALA A 293 17.87 -25.83 -2.70
N ARG A 294 17.06 -26.19 -3.70
CA ARG A 294 16.67 -27.56 -4.06
C ARG A 294 17.40 -28.06 -5.30
N THR A 295 17.98 -27.14 -6.08
CA THR A 295 18.72 -27.45 -7.29
C THR A 295 20.04 -26.69 -7.33
N MET A 296 20.98 -27.20 -8.13
CA MET A 296 22.27 -26.55 -8.37
C MET A 296 22.10 -25.14 -8.98
N GLN A 297 21.08 -24.93 -9.80
CA GLN A 297 20.77 -23.62 -10.39
C GLN A 297 20.25 -22.63 -9.34
N GLU A 298 19.42 -23.10 -8.41
CA GLU A 298 18.98 -22.28 -7.27
C GLU A 298 20.18 -21.90 -6.38
N LEU A 299 21.13 -22.82 -6.15
CA LEU A 299 22.36 -22.50 -5.41
C LEU A 299 23.21 -21.43 -6.14
N ALA A 300 23.33 -21.50 -7.46
CA ALA A 300 24.03 -20.45 -8.22
C ALA A 300 23.37 -19.08 -8.05
N ALA A 301 22.03 -19.01 -8.06
CA ALA A 301 21.31 -17.77 -7.79
C ALA A 301 21.54 -17.24 -6.36
N LEU A 302 21.71 -18.13 -5.37
CA LEU A 302 22.04 -17.72 -4.00
C LEU A 302 23.40 -17.02 -3.90
N PHE A 303 24.40 -17.43 -4.69
CA PHE A 303 25.69 -16.72 -4.73
C PHE A 303 25.57 -15.31 -5.31
N GLN A 304 24.66 -15.09 -6.27
CA GLN A 304 24.39 -13.74 -6.77
C GLN A 304 23.66 -12.86 -5.75
N GLN A 305 22.76 -13.46 -4.96
CA GLN A 305 21.95 -12.74 -3.96
C GLN A 305 22.70 -12.45 -2.66
N LEU A 306 23.38 -13.46 -2.10
CA LEU A 306 24.08 -13.37 -0.81
C LEU A 306 25.54 -12.91 -0.95
N GLY A 307 26.11 -13.02 -2.16
CA GLY A 307 27.52 -12.76 -2.42
C GLY A 307 28.39 -13.97 -2.08
N ASP A 308 29.19 -13.86 -1.03
CA ASP A 308 30.14 -14.89 -0.63
C ASP A 308 29.59 -15.83 0.45
N LEU A 309 29.85 -17.13 0.28
CA LEU A 309 29.45 -18.18 1.24
C LEU A 309 30.61 -19.15 1.50
N SER A 310 30.78 -19.59 2.74
CA SER A 310 31.64 -20.73 3.06
C SER A 310 30.96 -22.06 2.72
N SER A 311 31.72 -23.15 2.64
CA SER A 311 31.16 -24.49 2.42
C SER A 311 30.15 -24.91 3.51
N SER A 312 30.37 -24.49 4.76
CA SER A 312 29.42 -24.76 5.86
C SER A 312 28.15 -23.92 5.74
N GLU A 313 28.26 -22.67 5.27
CA GLU A 313 27.12 -21.79 5.00
C GLU A 313 26.26 -22.27 3.83
N VAL A 314 26.87 -22.85 2.80
CA VAL A 314 26.13 -23.49 1.69
C VAL A 314 25.35 -24.70 2.19
N ALA A 315 25.94 -25.53 3.05
CA ALA A 315 25.28 -26.70 3.61
C ALA A 315 24.01 -26.34 4.42
N MET A 316 23.99 -25.20 5.10
CA MET A 316 22.81 -24.71 5.83
C MET A 316 21.69 -24.18 4.92
N ARG A 317 21.99 -23.90 3.65
CA ARG A 317 21.09 -23.24 2.68
C ARG A 317 20.68 -24.15 1.53
N THR A 318 21.01 -25.43 1.61
CA THR A 318 20.75 -26.43 0.57
C THR A 318 20.05 -27.63 1.17
N THR A 319 19.14 -28.22 0.39
CA THR A 319 18.37 -29.40 0.82
C THR A 319 19.09 -30.72 0.54
N ALA A 320 20.12 -30.70 -0.30
CA ALA A 320 20.85 -31.89 -0.78
C ALA A 320 22.36 -31.63 -0.91
N ASP A 321 23.09 -32.53 -1.57
CA ASP A 321 24.57 -32.60 -1.66
C ASP A 321 25.27 -31.27 -2.00
N ALA A 322 25.54 -30.48 -0.97
CA ALA A 322 26.23 -29.19 -1.05
C ALA A 322 27.63 -29.31 -1.66
N ALA A 323 28.38 -30.36 -1.28
CA ALA A 323 29.75 -30.56 -1.75
C ALA A 323 29.79 -30.91 -3.24
N GLY A 324 28.89 -31.78 -3.69
CA GLY A 324 28.74 -32.13 -5.10
C GLY A 324 28.32 -30.95 -5.97
N TRP A 325 27.40 -30.10 -5.50
CA TRP A 325 26.98 -28.91 -6.23
C TRP A 325 28.08 -27.84 -6.30
N ILE A 326 28.82 -27.61 -5.21
CA ILE A 326 29.99 -26.70 -5.22
C ILE A 326 31.03 -27.20 -6.23
N ALA A 327 31.37 -28.49 -6.21
CA ALA A 327 32.36 -29.06 -7.12
C ALA A 327 31.97 -28.89 -8.60
N GLN A 328 30.69 -29.09 -8.94
CA GLN A 328 30.18 -28.92 -10.30
C GLN A 328 30.15 -27.44 -10.72
N LEU A 329 29.70 -26.54 -9.85
CA LEU A 329 29.68 -25.10 -10.12
C LEU A 329 31.11 -24.55 -10.28
N ALA A 330 32.05 -24.97 -9.44
CA ALA A 330 33.45 -24.59 -9.54
C ALA A 330 34.13 -25.18 -10.80
N GLY A 331 33.83 -26.45 -11.11
CA GLY A 331 34.31 -27.12 -12.33
C GLY A 331 33.82 -26.45 -13.62
N SER A 332 32.56 -26.00 -13.64
CA SER A 332 31.96 -25.23 -14.74
C SER A 332 32.38 -23.75 -14.79
N GLY A 333 33.13 -23.27 -13.79
CA GLY A 333 33.62 -21.90 -13.72
C GLY A 333 32.57 -20.86 -13.33
N ARG A 334 31.42 -21.27 -12.78
CA ARG A 334 30.36 -20.35 -12.32
C ARG A 334 30.62 -19.75 -10.94
N ILE A 335 31.38 -20.45 -10.11
CA ILE A 335 31.85 -19.94 -8.82
C ILE A 335 33.36 -20.06 -8.75
N VAL A 336 33.98 -19.17 -7.98
CA VAL A 336 35.41 -19.15 -7.72
C VAL A 336 35.68 -19.19 -6.22
N GLN A 337 36.78 -19.84 -5.84
CA GLN A 337 37.27 -19.86 -4.48
C GLN A 337 38.17 -18.65 -4.28
N MET A 338 37.89 -17.85 -3.24
CA MET A 338 38.68 -16.66 -2.91
C MET A 338 39.00 -16.64 -1.42
N GLU A 339 40.17 -16.12 -1.08
CA GLU A 339 40.57 -15.83 0.30
C GLU A 339 40.08 -14.42 0.66
N ILE A 340 38.95 -14.34 1.37
CA ILE A 340 38.35 -13.07 1.77
C ILE A 340 38.89 -12.66 3.14
N PRO A 341 39.49 -11.46 3.30
CA PRO A 341 39.95 -10.96 4.59
C PRO A 341 38.77 -10.72 5.55
N THR A 342 38.85 -11.35 6.72
CA THR A 342 37.91 -11.15 7.83
C THR A 342 38.68 -10.65 9.06
N ALA A 343 38.00 -10.13 10.08
CA ALA A 343 38.67 -9.70 11.31
C ALA A 343 39.42 -10.83 12.05
N ALA A 344 39.12 -12.10 11.76
CA ALA A 344 39.80 -13.27 12.32
C ALA A 344 40.90 -13.86 11.41
N GLY A 345 41.23 -13.18 10.29
CA GLY A 345 42.15 -13.66 9.25
C GLY A 345 41.44 -13.95 7.93
N SER A 346 42.19 -14.32 6.90
CA SER A 346 41.60 -14.71 5.61
C SER A 346 40.80 -16.00 5.75
N GLN A 347 39.59 -16.00 5.20
CA GLN A 347 38.75 -17.19 5.12
C GLN A 347 38.53 -17.56 3.67
N THR A 348 38.66 -18.86 3.40
CA THR A 348 38.34 -19.45 2.11
C THR A 348 36.83 -19.48 1.88
N ARG A 349 36.35 -18.73 0.87
CA ARG A 349 34.93 -18.56 0.59
C ARG A 349 34.66 -18.68 -0.90
N TRP A 350 33.45 -19.08 -1.25
CA TRP A 350 32.98 -19.22 -2.63
C TRP A 350 32.20 -17.99 -3.03
N VAL A 351 32.48 -17.47 -4.23
CA VAL A 351 31.86 -16.28 -4.80
C VAL A 351 31.43 -16.61 -6.22
N ASP A 352 30.32 -16.02 -6.68
CA ASP A 352 29.96 -16.08 -8.11
C ASP A 352 31.11 -15.50 -8.97
N ALA A 353 31.41 -16.14 -10.09
CA ALA A 353 32.50 -15.74 -10.97
C ALA A 353 32.31 -14.31 -11.53
N GLU A 354 31.05 -13.86 -11.70
CA GLU A 354 30.74 -12.49 -12.15
C GLU A 354 31.07 -11.44 -11.07
N LEU A 355 31.00 -11.81 -9.80
CA LEU A 355 31.30 -10.93 -8.66
C LEU A 355 32.77 -10.97 -8.24
N ALA A 356 33.55 -11.94 -8.74
CA ALA A 356 34.96 -12.11 -8.36
C ALA A 356 35.80 -10.83 -8.54
N GLY A 357 35.49 -10.07 -9.60
CA GLY A 357 36.10 -8.77 -9.88
C GLY A 357 35.86 -7.72 -8.80
N GLU A 358 34.63 -7.66 -8.29
CA GLU A 358 34.24 -6.76 -7.19
C GLU A 358 34.98 -7.12 -5.91
N TYR A 359 35.04 -8.41 -5.55
CA TYR A 359 35.75 -8.87 -4.36
C TYR A 359 37.26 -8.65 -4.45
N ALA A 360 37.86 -8.88 -5.62
CA ALA A 360 39.28 -8.59 -5.85
C ALA A 360 39.57 -7.09 -5.70
N ALA A 361 38.73 -6.22 -6.27
CA ALA A 361 38.90 -4.77 -6.16
C ALA A 361 38.68 -4.22 -4.74
N ALA A 362 37.72 -4.78 -3.99
CA ALA A 362 37.38 -4.35 -2.64
C ALA A 362 38.47 -4.65 -1.61
N PHE A 363 39.13 -5.81 -1.75
CA PHE A 363 40.12 -6.33 -0.80
C PHE A 363 41.56 -6.35 -1.35
N ALA A 364 41.79 -5.83 -2.56
CA ALA A 364 43.08 -5.84 -3.24
C ALA A 364 43.71 -7.25 -3.32
N LEU A 365 42.90 -8.25 -3.68
CA LEU A 365 43.34 -9.64 -3.80
C LEU A 365 44.04 -9.87 -5.13
N ASP A 366 45.10 -10.68 -5.13
CA ASP A 366 45.75 -11.11 -6.37
C ASP A 366 44.82 -12.06 -7.15
N PRO A 367 44.50 -11.76 -8.42
CA PRO A 367 43.59 -12.57 -9.22
C PRO A 367 44.13 -13.99 -9.56
N GLU A 368 45.39 -14.29 -9.22
CA GLU A 368 46.05 -15.57 -9.48
C GLU A 368 45.91 -16.62 -8.36
N GLY A 369 45.22 -16.31 -7.26
CA GLY A 369 45.13 -17.16 -6.05
C GLY A 369 44.21 -18.39 -6.11
N ALA A 370 43.91 -18.96 -7.28
CA ALA A 370 43.17 -20.22 -7.38
C ALA A 370 44.14 -21.43 -7.23
N PRO A 371 43.83 -22.46 -6.41
CA PRO A 371 44.67 -23.64 -6.31
C PRO A 371 44.80 -24.33 -7.68
N ARG A 372 46.05 -24.47 -8.16
CA ARG A 372 46.39 -25.22 -9.37
C ARG A 372 46.13 -26.70 -9.12
N THR A 373 45.14 -27.29 -9.78
CA THR A 373 45.05 -28.75 -9.87
C THR A 373 46.23 -29.30 -10.66
N GLU A 374 46.90 -30.34 -10.15
CA GLU A 374 48.11 -30.99 -10.67
C GLU A 374 47.98 -31.68 -12.05
N GLN A 375 46.98 -31.34 -12.84
CA GLN A 375 46.86 -31.81 -14.22
C GLN A 375 46.78 -30.59 -15.14
N GLY A 376 47.92 -30.27 -15.75
CA GLY A 376 48.12 -29.13 -16.63
C GLY A 376 47.19 -29.15 -17.84
N ILE A 377 45.98 -28.63 -17.66
CA ILE A 377 45.08 -28.24 -18.73
C ILE A 377 45.16 -26.71 -18.82
N PRO A 378 45.54 -26.13 -19.96
CA PRO A 378 45.51 -24.67 -20.13
C PRO A 378 44.05 -24.22 -20.10
N ARG A 379 43.64 -23.47 -19.06
CA ARG A 379 42.40 -22.69 -19.14
C ARG A 379 42.63 -21.59 -20.16
N GLY A 380 41.75 -21.57 -21.17
CA GLY A 380 41.81 -20.69 -22.32
C GLY A 380 42.06 -19.25 -21.93
N ALA A 381 42.88 -18.61 -22.75
CA ALA A 381 43.23 -17.21 -22.73
C ALA A 381 42.15 -16.36 -22.08
N TRP A 382 42.49 -15.71 -20.97
CA TRP A 382 41.90 -14.44 -20.63
C TRP A 382 42.10 -13.56 -21.86
N ASN A 383 41.07 -13.41 -22.70
CA ASN A 383 41.09 -12.37 -23.72
C ASN A 383 41.38 -11.06 -22.96
N GLU A 384 42.29 -10.23 -23.45
CA GLU A 384 42.57 -8.90 -22.88
C GLU A 384 41.31 -8.00 -22.82
N GLN A 385 40.20 -8.43 -23.41
CA GLN A 385 38.86 -7.83 -23.35
C GLN A 385 37.95 -8.40 -22.25
N SER A 386 38.42 -9.37 -21.48
CA SER A 386 37.71 -10.09 -20.41
C SER A 386 38.54 -10.09 -19.13
N SER A 387 39.12 -8.94 -18.78
CA SER A 387 39.67 -8.74 -17.44
C SER A 387 38.50 -8.69 -16.46
N PRO A 388 38.49 -9.46 -15.35
CA PRO A 388 37.41 -9.42 -14.37
C PRO A 388 37.32 -8.07 -13.64
N LEU A 389 38.18 -7.10 -13.97
CA LEU A 389 38.15 -5.74 -13.45
C LEU A 389 37.20 -4.78 -14.19
N THR A 390 36.36 -5.27 -15.11
CA THR A 390 35.42 -4.45 -15.88
C THR A 390 33.97 -4.86 -15.63
N GLY A 391 33.23 -4.05 -14.87
CA GLY A 391 31.77 -4.00 -14.98
C GLY A 391 31.33 -3.50 -16.37
N GLU A 392 30.02 -3.50 -16.64
CA GLU A 392 29.35 -3.23 -17.93
C GLU A 392 29.73 -1.94 -18.69
N ALA A 393 30.70 -1.15 -18.23
CA ALA A 393 31.18 0.03 -18.92
C ALA A 393 32.69 0.28 -18.78
N GLY A 394 33.57 -0.74 -18.82
CA GLY A 394 35.02 -0.56 -19.01
C GLY A 394 35.76 0.37 -18.01
N LYS A 395 35.10 0.80 -16.93
CA LYS A 395 35.66 1.57 -15.83
C LYS A 395 36.14 0.58 -14.77
N ARG A 396 37.42 0.66 -14.40
CA ARG A 396 37.91 0.02 -13.17
C ARG A 396 37.08 0.53 -12.00
N LEU A 397 36.39 -0.37 -11.31
CA LEU A 397 35.76 -0.06 -10.03
C LEU A 397 36.83 0.43 -9.07
N THR A 398 36.58 1.53 -8.37
CA THR A 398 37.43 1.94 -7.25
C THR A 398 37.21 0.96 -6.09
N SER A 399 38.22 0.75 -5.25
CA SER A 399 38.10 -0.15 -4.09
C SER A 399 36.92 0.21 -3.20
N ASP A 400 36.63 1.50 -3.01
CA ASP A 400 35.51 1.94 -2.18
C ASP A 400 34.14 1.69 -2.82
N GLU A 401 34.02 1.79 -4.15
CA GLU A 401 32.77 1.46 -4.83
C GLU A 401 32.51 -0.06 -4.80
N ALA A 402 33.56 -0.87 -4.94
CA ALA A 402 33.45 -2.32 -4.80
C ALA A 402 33.07 -2.74 -3.37
N ARG A 403 33.68 -2.13 -2.34
CA ARG A 403 33.29 -2.34 -0.93
C ARG A 403 31.83 -1.96 -0.68
N ARG A 404 31.37 -0.84 -1.27
CA ARG A 404 29.97 -0.41 -1.17
C ARG A 404 29.01 -1.42 -1.77
N GLN A 405 29.32 -1.98 -2.95
CA GLN A 405 28.47 -2.98 -3.60
C GLN A 405 28.37 -4.26 -2.77
N ILE A 406 29.48 -4.75 -2.20
CA ILE A 406 29.50 -5.90 -1.29
C ILE A 406 28.69 -5.60 -0.02
N LEU A 407 28.89 -4.44 0.59
CA LEU A 407 28.17 -4.03 1.79
C LEU A 407 26.65 -3.95 1.53
N ASN A 408 26.23 -3.33 0.43
CA ASN A 408 24.81 -3.20 0.08
C ASN A 408 24.16 -4.57 -0.16
N ARG A 409 24.85 -5.47 -0.87
CA ARG A 409 24.40 -6.84 -1.08
C ARG A 409 24.19 -7.56 0.25
N TYR A 410 25.18 -7.49 1.13
CA TYR A 410 25.09 -8.09 2.46
C TYR A 410 23.94 -7.51 3.30
N LEU A 411 23.83 -6.18 3.38
CA LEU A 411 22.80 -5.50 4.16
C LEU A 411 21.38 -5.77 3.64
N SER A 412 21.22 -6.00 2.34
CA SER A 412 19.91 -6.31 1.74
C SER A 412 19.34 -7.68 2.17
N GLN A 413 20.18 -8.60 2.67
CA GLN A 413 19.79 -9.98 2.98
C GLN A 413 19.96 -10.36 4.45
N VAL A 414 20.80 -9.66 5.22
CA VAL A 414 21.13 -10.05 6.60
C VAL A 414 20.04 -9.72 7.63
N GLY A 415 19.18 -8.73 7.36
CA GLY A 415 18.23 -8.22 8.36
C GLY A 415 18.92 -7.35 9.43
N PRO A 416 18.41 -7.28 10.67
CA PRO A 416 19.04 -6.51 11.75
C PRO A 416 20.46 -7.02 12.03
N VAL A 417 21.46 -6.15 11.86
CA VAL A 417 22.88 -6.50 12.02
C VAL A 417 23.63 -5.41 12.76
N THR A 418 24.62 -5.80 13.56
CA THR A 418 25.49 -4.87 14.26
C THR A 418 26.71 -4.51 13.42
N VAL A 419 27.27 -3.33 13.64
CA VAL A 419 28.55 -2.92 13.02
C VAL A 419 29.65 -3.94 13.33
N GLN A 420 29.65 -4.51 14.53
CA GLN A 420 30.61 -5.54 14.92
C GLN A 420 30.45 -6.82 14.09
N ALA A 421 29.24 -7.26 13.80
CA ALA A 421 29.00 -8.43 12.94
C ALA A 421 29.46 -8.20 11.50
N ILE A 422 29.28 -7.00 10.95
CA ILE A 422 29.80 -6.63 9.62
C ILE A 422 31.33 -6.72 9.61
N ARG A 423 31.99 -6.16 10.62
CA ARG A 423 33.46 -6.17 10.75
C ARG A 423 34.03 -7.57 10.96
N VAL A 424 33.30 -8.45 11.65
CA VAL A 424 33.68 -9.86 11.77
C VAL A 424 33.62 -10.55 10.42
N ARG A 425 32.64 -10.23 9.57
CA ARG A 425 32.48 -10.84 8.25
C ARG A 425 33.44 -10.28 7.19
N TYR A 426 33.69 -8.97 7.19
CA TYR A 426 34.56 -8.31 6.22
C TYR A 426 35.53 -7.37 6.92
N ASP A 427 36.81 -7.43 6.56
CA ASP A 427 37.84 -6.52 7.04
C ASP A 427 37.78 -5.15 6.31
N PHE A 428 36.64 -4.46 6.42
CA PHE A 428 36.49 -3.11 5.91
C PHE A 428 37.20 -2.08 6.83
N PRO A 429 37.82 -1.03 6.27
CA PRO A 429 38.39 0.04 7.07
C PRO A 429 37.31 0.68 7.96
N ALA A 430 37.58 0.77 9.27
CA ALA A 430 36.56 1.19 10.25
C ALA A 430 36.00 2.59 9.98
N GLU A 431 36.87 3.54 9.60
CA GLU A 431 36.46 4.91 9.26
C GLU A 431 35.57 4.96 8.01
N TRP A 432 35.92 4.17 6.99
CA TRP A 432 35.11 4.07 5.77
C TRP A 432 33.74 3.45 6.05
N LEU A 433 33.69 2.35 6.80
CA LEU A 433 32.43 1.67 7.12
C LEU A 433 31.51 2.57 7.95
N ALA A 434 32.05 3.30 8.94
CA ALA A 434 31.27 4.24 9.73
C ALA A 434 30.69 5.37 8.87
N ALA A 435 31.52 5.99 8.02
CA ALA A 435 31.08 7.05 7.11
C ALA A 435 30.03 6.58 6.10
N GLU A 436 30.20 5.38 5.55
CA GLU A 436 29.27 4.82 4.57
C GLU A 436 27.93 4.43 5.19
N LEU A 437 27.92 3.82 6.39
CA LEU A 437 26.69 3.52 7.11
C LEU A 437 25.94 4.80 7.51
N GLN A 438 26.66 5.82 7.98
CA GLN A 438 26.07 7.12 8.30
C GLN A 438 25.47 7.78 7.04
N ARG A 439 26.19 7.76 5.92
CA ARG A 439 25.69 8.25 4.63
C ARG A 439 24.40 7.53 4.21
N GLN A 440 24.30 6.22 4.40
CA GLN A 440 23.11 5.44 4.06
C GLN A 440 21.94 5.70 5.01
N VAL A 441 22.21 5.97 6.29
CA VAL A 441 21.20 6.43 7.25
C VAL A 441 20.67 7.81 6.86
N GLU A 442 21.55 8.77 6.55
CA GLU A 442 21.18 10.12 6.10
C GLU A 442 20.41 10.09 4.77
N ALA A 443 20.78 9.19 3.86
CA ALA A 443 20.07 8.94 2.60
C ALA A 443 18.77 8.13 2.77
N ARG A 444 18.38 7.79 4.01
CA ARG A 444 17.16 7.01 4.35
C ARG A 444 17.12 5.62 3.70
N GLN A 445 18.29 5.03 3.40
CA GLN A 445 18.44 3.66 2.87
C GLN A 445 18.57 2.62 3.99
N LEU A 446 19.08 3.02 5.15
CA LEU A 446 19.17 2.21 6.36
C LEU A 446 18.47 2.91 7.53
N VAL A 447 18.01 2.12 8.48
CA VAL A 447 17.49 2.61 9.77
C VAL A 447 18.41 2.12 10.87
N HIS A 448 18.83 3.03 11.76
CA HIS A 448 19.57 2.67 12.96
C HIS A 448 18.60 2.58 14.15
N GLY A 449 18.84 1.64 15.06
CA GLY A 449 17.96 1.43 16.20
C GLY A 449 18.09 0.03 16.76
N ARG A 450 17.22 -0.29 17.72
CA ARG A 450 17.12 -1.61 18.33
C ARG A 450 15.93 -2.35 17.74
N PHE A 451 16.22 -3.41 16.99
CA PHE A 451 15.19 -4.17 16.25
C PHE A 451 15.02 -5.60 16.74
N THR A 452 15.83 -6.02 17.71
CA THR A 452 15.76 -7.35 18.32
C THR A 452 15.48 -7.20 19.82
N PRO A 453 14.47 -7.88 20.37
CA PRO A 453 14.21 -7.87 21.80
C PRO A 453 15.42 -8.43 22.56
N THR A 454 15.71 -7.87 23.74
CA THR A 454 16.66 -8.49 24.66
C THR A 454 16.08 -9.84 25.07
N PRO A 455 16.86 -10.94 25.08
CA PRO A 455 16.43 -12.08 25.87
C PRO A 455 16.23 -11.58 27.30
N GLU A 456 15.06 -11.89 27.88
CA GLU A 456 14.80 -11.67 29.29
C GLU A 456 16.05 -12.14 30.06
N LYS A 457 16.56 -11.27 30.93
CA LYS A 457 17.46 -11.75 31.97
C LYS A 457 16.64 -12.75 32.78
N ASP A 458 16.97 -14.03 32.66
CA ASP A 458 16.72 -15.00 33.71
C ASP A 458 17.37 -14.47 35.00
N ALA A 459 16.60 -13.78 35.84
CA ALA A 459 16.63 -13.68 37.31
C ALA A 459 15.86 -12.44 37.81
#